data_AF-K1T225-F1
#
_entry.id   AF-K1T225-F1
#
_cell.length_a   1.000
_cell.length_b   1.000
_cell.length_c   1.000
_cell.angle_alpha   90.00
_cell.angle_beta   90.00
_cell.angle_gamma   90.00
#
_symmetry.space_group_name_H-M   'P 1'
#
loop_
_entity.id
_entity.type
_entity.pdbx_description
1 polymer ?
#
loop_
_entity_poly.entity_id
_entity_poly.type
_entity_poly.pdbx_seq_one_letter_code
_entity_poly.pdbx_strand_id
1 'polypeptide(L)'
;TDVTIPAPTLDKYIATVDKNLRHYKQVNVGYDKKTSEFRGITVNGKYLTAGTDYTDNGGLATFSDSFIKSLGEGNVTLVFDFYEGADCEFLLTVTDTSALENIDTFESYTDDSQLRSAYTPNTNGNNITVSLVDSTNGKAMRFEYDVSLPNGYSGVNHALSQRNVAQYKGVSITLAGDNSGNTFTLQFKDKNDNYF
;
A
#
# COMPACT_ATOMS: atom_id res chain seq x y z
N THR A 1 -22.22 46.23 16.26
CA THR A 1 -22.24 44.82 16.64
C THR A 1 -21.10 44.16 15.91
N ASP A 2 -20.19 43.53 16.65
CA ASP A 2 -19.09 42.78 16.06
C ASP A 2 -19.70 41.59 15.32
N VAL A 3 -19.65 41.61 13.98
CA VAL A 3 -20.23 40.56 13.16
C VAL A 3 -19.19 39.45 13.10
N THR A 4 -19.34 38.42 13.94
CA THR A 4 -18.50 37.23 13.87
C THR A 4 -18.72 36.55 12.53
N ILE A 5 -17.69 36.59 11.67
CA ILE A 5 -17.67 35.91 10.38
C ILE A 5 -17.63 34.40 10.65
N PRO A 6 -18.58 33.59 10.13
CA PRO A 6 -18.54 32.15 10.30
C PRO A 6 -17.26 31.56 9.70
N ALA A 7 -16.54 30.77 10.50
CA ALA A 7 -15.27 30.17 10.08
C ALA A 7 -15.49 29.15 8.94
N PRO A 8 -14.63 29.14 7.90
CA PRO A 8 -14.57 28.08 6.92
C PRO A 8 -14.33 26.70 7.57
N THR A 9 -14.73 25.63 6.88
CA THR A 9 -14.55 24.25 7.37
C THR A 9 -14.15 23.30 6.25
N LEU A 10 -13.40 22.24 6.58
CA LEU A 10 -13.14 21.11 5.70
C LEU A 10 -14.06 19.92 6.04
N ASP A 11 -14.36 19.07 5.06
CA ASP A 11 -15.08 17.81 5.25
C ASP A 11 -14.23 16.78 6.02
N LYS A 12 -12.90 16.90 5.92
CA LYS A 12 -11.90 16.15 6.69
C LYS A 12 -10.62 16.97 6.84
N TYR A 13 -9.92 16.74 7.95
CA TYR A 13 -8.68 17.46 8.29
C TYR A 13 -7.44 16.57 8.21
N ILE A 14 -7.62 15.27 8.01
CA ILE A 14 -6.53 14.29 7.87
C ILE A 14 -6.83 13.31 6.74
N ALA A 15 -5.80 12.88 6.03
CA ALA A 15 -5.85 11.70 5.16
C ALA A 15 -4.48 11.07 5.00
N THR A 16 -4.47 9.88 4.42
CA THR A 16 -3.24 9.18 4.01
C THR A 16 -3.29 8.87 2.53
N VAL A 17 -2.16 8.95 1.85
CA VAL A 17 -2.03 8.52 0.45
C VAL A 17 -0.76 7.70 0.26
N ASP A 18 -0.89 6.59 -0.47
CA ASP A 18 0.24 5.82 -0.97
C ASP A 18 0.42 6.11 -2.46
N LYS A 19 1.63 6.52 -2.86
CA LYS A 19 1.96 6.80 -4.27
C LYS A 19 1.92 5.57 -5.16
N ASN A 20 1.96 4.37 -4.58
CA ASN A 20 1.82 3.12 -5.32
C ASN A 20 0.47 3.06 -6.03
N LEU A 21 0.47 3.03 -7.36
CA LEU A 21 -0.75 3.00 -8.19
C LEU A 21 -1.71 1.85 -7.83
N ARG A 22 -1.22 0.76 -7.21
CA ARG A 22 -2.07 -0.35 -6.75
C ARG A 22 -2.83 -0.05 -5.45
N HIS A 23 -2.33 0.89 -4.65
CA HIS A 23 -2.90 1.31 -3.38
C HIS A 23 -3.41 2.77 -3.40
N TYR A 24 -3.17 3.47 -4.50
CA TYR A 24 -3.48 4.89 -4.66
C TYR A 24 -4.97 5.15 -4.55
N LYS A 25 -5.31 6.12 -3.69
CA LYS A 25 -6.65 6.68 -3.57
C LYS A 25 -6.54 8.17 -3.85
N GLN A 26 -7.37 8.68 -4.75
CA GLN A 26 -7.38 10.09 -5.09
C GLN A 26 -7.62 10.95 -3.84
N VAL A 27 -6.79 11.98 -3.68
CA VAL A 27 -6.93 12.92 -2.57
C VAL A 27 -7.83 14.06 -3.03
N ASN A 28 -9.03 14.11 -2.47
CA ASN A 28 -9.94 15.24 -2.56
C ASN A 28 -10.22 15.77 -1.16
N VAL A 29 -10.56 17.05 -1.02
CA VAL A 29 -10.97 17.66 0.25
C VAL A 29 -12.10 18.64 -0.06
N GLY A 30 -13.26 18.36 0.51
CA GLY A 30 -14.39 19.28 0.47
C GLY A 30 -14.16 20.43 1.44
N TYR A 31 -14.54 21.64 1.07
CA TYR A 31 -14.52 22.79 1.96
C TYR A 31 -15.78 23.64 1.81
N ASP A 32 -16.21 24.22 2.91
CA ASP A 32 -17.28 25.22 2.97
C ASP A 32 -16.68 26.54 3.42
N LYS A 33 -16.63 27.51 2.50
CA LYS A 33 -16.09 28.85 2.76
C LYS A 33 -17.00 29.70 3.65
N LYS A 34 -18.24 29.27 3.92
CA LYS A 34 -19.29 30.07 4.54
C LYS A 34 -19.47 31.40 3.79
N THR A 35 -19.08 32.51 4.42
CA THR A 35 -19.11 33.86 3.85
C THR A 35 -17.72 34.37 3.42
N SER A 36 -16.66 33.58 3.64
CA SER A 36 -15.28 33.90 3.26
C SER A 36 -15.04 33.68 1.76
N GLU A 37 -13.89 34.15 1.26
CA GLU A 37 -13.39 33.86 -0.09
C GLU A 37 -12.33 32.76 -0.01
N PHE A 38 -12.37 31.75 -0.89
CA PHE A 38 -11.28 30.78 -1.02
C PHE A 38 -10.22 31.35 -1.95
N ARG A 39 -8.99 31.51 -1.45
CA ARG A 39 -7.88 32.12 -2.18
C ARG A 39 -6.97 31.09 -2.83
N GLY A 40 -6.91 29.89 -2.27
CA GLY A 40 -6.17 28.77 -2.81
C GLY A 40 -5.66 27.83 -1.72
N ILE A 41 -4.69 27.01 -2.10
CA ILE A 41 -4.05 26.05 -1.20
C ILE A 41 -2.57 26.33 -1.21
N THR A 42 -1.93 26.34 -0.04
CA THR A 42 -0.48 26.45 0.08
C THR A 42 0.13 25.18 0.67
N VAL A 43 1.37 24.91 0.28
CA VAL A 43 2.25 23.94 0.93
C VAL A 43 3.57 24.62 1.21
N ASN A 44 4.06 24.54 2.46
CA ASN A 44 5.27 25.23 2.90
C ASN A 44 5.27 26.75 2.57
N GLY A 45 4.11 27.40 2.70
CA GLY A 45 3.94 28.83 2.42
C GLY A 45 3.92 29.22 0.94
N LYS A 46 3.96 28.26 0.01
CA LYS A 46 3.88 28.51 -1.44
C LYS A 46 2.51 28.07 -1.98
N TYR A 47 1.85 28.95 -2.73
CA TYR A 47 0.61 28.61 -3.42
C TYR A 47 0.81 27.50 -4.46
N LEU A 48 -0.12 26.56 -4.42
CA LEU A 48 -0.33 25.57 -5.47
C LEU A 48 -0.99 26.22 -6.68
N THR A 49 -0.71 25.68 -7.86
CA THR A 49 -1.25 26.18 -9.13
C THR A 49 -2.60 25.51 -9.41
N ALA A 50 -3.71 26.24 -9.30
CA ALA A 50 -5.03 25.74 -9.67
C ALA A 50 -5.07 25.29 -11.13
N GLY A 51 -5.74 24.17 -11.41
CA GLY A 51 -5.76 23.49 -12.70
C GLY A 51 -4.55 22.59 -12.99
N THR A 52 -3.46 22.70 -12.22
CA THR A 52 -2.25 21.87 -12.37
C THR A 52 -2.00 21.00 -11.14
N ASP A 53 -1.87 21.62 -9.98
CA ASP A 53 -1.59 20.93 -8.71
C ASP A 53 -2.89 20.40 -8.07
N TYR A 54 -3.99 21.12 -8.27
CA TYR A 54 -5.33 20.71 -7.88
C TYR A 54 -6.38 21.35 -8.79
N THR A 55 -7.56 20.75 -8.90
CA THR A 55 -8.76 21.40 -9.44
C THR A 55 -9.69 21.77 -8.29
N ASP A 56 -10.42 22.87 -8.41
CA ASP A 56 -11.54 23.20 -7.52
C ASP A 56 -12.85 23.14 -8.32
N ASN A 57 -13.81 22.39 -7.81
CA ASN A 57 -15.15 22.31 -8.37
C ASN A 57 -16.20 22.84 -7.38
N GLY A 58 -16.06 24.12 -7.00
CA GLY A 58 -17.05 24.83 -6.20
C GLY A 58 -17.12 24.37 -4.75
N GLY A 59 -15.97 24.19 -4.08
CA GLY A 59 -15.90 23.69 -2.71
C GLY A 59 -15.37 22.26 -2.61
N LEU A 60 -14.77 21.74 -3.68
CA LEU A 60 -14.13 20.42 -3.68
C LEU A 60 -12.78 20.53 -4.38
N ALA A 61 -11.72 20.58 -3.59
CA ALA A 61 -10.36 20.52 -4.09
C ALA A 61 -9.98 19.07 -4.40
N THR A 62 -9.58 18.78 -5.63
CA THR A 62 -9.04 17.47 -6.04
C THR A 62 -7.58 17.62 -6.45
N PHE A 63 -6.67 17.01 -5.70
CA PHE A 63 -5.24 17.10 -5.95
C PHE A 63 -4.82 16.20 -7.12
N SER A 64 -3.94 16.71 -7.98
CA SER A 64 -3.46 15.97 -9.14
C SER A 64 -2.44 14.91 -8.76
N ASP A 65 -2.38 13.84 -9.54
CA ASP A 65 -1.41 12.76 -9.33
C ASP A 65 0.04 13.27 -9.46
N SER A 66 0.29 14.25 -10.34
CA SER A 66 1.60 14.89 -10.47
C SER A 66 2.00 15.63 -9.20
N PHE A 67 1.05 16.34 -8.57
CA PHE A 67 1.31 17.02 -7.31
C PHE A 67 1.60 16.02 -6.20
N ILE A 68 0.76 14.99 -6.01
CA ILE A 68 0.97 13.97 -4.98
C ILE A 68 2.31 13.25 -5.16
N LYS A 69 2.70 12.92 -6.40
CA LYS A 69 4.00 12.30 -6.69
C LYS A 69 5.18 13.19 -6.34
N SER A 70 5.04 14.51 -6.45
CA SER A 70 6.10 15.49 -6.16
C SER A 70 6.38 15.68 -4.67
N LEU A 71 5.43 15.30 -3.78
CA LEU A 71 5.59 15.43 -2.33
C LEU A 71 6.67 14.49 -1.78
N GLY A 72 7.35 14.87 -0.72
CA GLY A 72 8.17 13.94 0.07
C GLY A 72 7.31 12.92 0.83
N GLU A 73 7.89 11.78 1.19
CA GLU A 73 7.25 10.86 2.16
C GLU A 73 7.18 11.51 3.55
N GLY A 74 6.17 11.13 4.33
CA GLY A 74 5.88 11.69 5.65
C GLY A 74 4.68 12.62 5.67
N ASN A 75 4.61 13.48 6.70
CA ASN A 75 3.47 14.37 6.91
C ASN A 75 3.65 15.68 6.13
N VAL A 76 2.63 16.04 5.35
CA VAL A 76 2.55 17.28 4.57
C VAL A 76 1.31 18.05 5.01
N THR A 77 1.50 19.29 5.49
CA THR A 77 0.37 20.18 5.82
C THR A 77 0.02 21.03 4.60
N LEU A 78 -1.23 20.90 4.15
CA LEU A 78 -1.84 21.70 3.10
C LEU A 78 -2.74 22.74 3.76
N VAL A 79 -2.50 24.02 3.51
CA VAL A 79 -3.27 25.11 4.12
C VAL A 79 -4.26 25.65 3.10
N PHE A 80 -5.55 25.52 3.39
CA PHE A 80 -6.64 26.13 2.64
C PHE A 80 -6.77 27.57 3.10
N ASP A 81 -6.37 28.50 2.26
CA ASP A 81 -6.30 29.94 2.54
C ASP A 81 -7.65 30.59 2.25
N PHE A 82 -8.19 31.28 3.26
CA PHE A 82 -9.47 31.99 3.17
C PHE A 82 -9.34 33.47 3.54
N TYR A 83 -10.02 34.34 2.78
CA TYR A 83 -10.12 35.76 3.14
C TYR A 83 -11.12 36.01 4.25
N GLU A 84 -10.75 36.84 5.23
CA GLU A 84 -11.58 37.27 6.37
C GLU A 84 -12.10 36.11 7.26
N GLY A 85 -11.46 34.94 7.18
CA GLY A 85 -11.70 33.76 8.02
C GLY A 85 -10.39 33.09 8.47
N ALA A 86 -10.49 32.10 9.36
CA ALA A 86 -9.33 31.30 9.74
C ALA A 86 -9.01 30.27 8.65
N ASP A 87 -7.75 30.19 8.27
CA ASP A 87 -7.25 29.16 7.36
C ASP A 87 -7.47 27.77 7.96
N CYS A 88 -7.73 26.80 7.09
CA CYS A 88 -7.88 25.41 7.50
C CYS A 88 -6.63 24.61 7.13
N GLU A 89 -6.10 23.86 8.10
CA GLU A 89 -4.97 22.95 7.87
C GLU A 89 -5.46 21.53 7.61
N PHE A 90 -5.05 20.96 6.49
CA PHE A 90 -5.26 19.55 6.15
C PHE A 90 -3.94 18.80 6.19
N LEU A 91 -3.85 17.81 7.07
CA LEU A 91 -2.67 16.97 7.22
C LEU A 91 -2.76 15.74 6.32
N LEU A 92 -1.86 15.65 5.35
CA LEU A 92 -1.72 14.51 4.46
C LEU A 92 -0.48 13.69 4.83
N THR A 93 -0.66 12.43 5.24
CA THR A 93 0.47 11.50 5.38
C THR A 93 0.73 10.80 4.04
N VAL A 94 1.93 10.97 3.50
CA VAL A 94 2.36 10.42 2.21
C VAL A 94 3.30 9.24 2.44
N THR A 95 3.01 8.10 1.81
CA THR A 95 3.91 6.95 1.73
C THR A 95 4.20 6.61 0.28
N ASP A 96 5.32 5.96 -0.01
CA ASP A 96 5.61 5.45 -1.34
C ASP A 96 5.99 3.96 -1.32
N THR A 97 4.99 3.09 -1.50
CA THR A 97 5.25 1.65 -1.64
C THR A 97 5.44 1.23 -3.10
N SER A 98 5.62 2.17 -4.05
CA SER A 98 5.68 1.84 -5.48
C SER A 98 6.84 0.90 -5.84
N ALA A 99 7.90 0.89 -5.02
CA ALA A 99 9.03 -0.02 -5.14
C ALA A 99 8.76 -1.43 -4.56
N LEU A 100 7.64 -1.63 -3.85
CA LEU A 100 7.24 -2.93 -3.32
C LEU A 100 6.34 -3.64 -4.34
N GLU A 101 6.78 -4.84 -4.75
CA GLU A 101 5.95 -5.75 -5.53
C GLU A 101 5.60 -6.97 -4.68
N ASN A 102 4.31 -7.27 -4.60
CA ASN A 102 3.85 -8.45 -3.88
C ASN A 102 4.16 -9.70 -4.70
N ILE A 103 4.95 -10.60 -4.12
CA ILE A 103 5.14 -11.95 -4.66
C ILE A 103 3.81 -12.67 -4.65
N ASP A 104 3.16 -12.70 -3.48
CA ASP A 104 1.81 -13.18 -3.25
C ASP A 104 1.24 -12.56 -1.96
N THR A 105 -0.05 -12.25 -1.93
CA THR A 105 -0.78 -11.80 -0.73
C THR A 105 -1.81 -12.82 -0.27
N PHE A 106 -1.98 -13.92 -1.01
CA PHE A 106 -2.97 -14.98 -0.82
C PHE A 106 -4.43 -14.55 -0.98
N GLU A 107 -4.73 -13.26 -1.10
CA GLU A 107 -6.09 -12.73 -1.22
C GLU A 107 -6.82 -13.19 -2.48
N SER A 108 -6.08 -13.45 -3.57
CA SER A 108 -6.63 -13.86 -4.86
C SER A 108 -7.19 -15.28 -4.89
N TYR A 109 -6.86 -16.13 -3.91
CA TYR A 109 -7.36 -17.50 -3.86
C TYR A 109 -8.70 -17.56 -3.12
N THR A 110 -9.67 -18.28 -3.68
CA THR A 110 -10.99 -18.50 -3.06
C THR A 110 -11.01 -19.69 -2.11
N ASP A 111 -10.14 -20.68 -2.35
CA ASP A 111 -10.09 -21.94 -1.62
C ASP A 111 -8.72 -22.63 -1.73
N ASP A 112 -8.54 -23.70 -0.96
CA ASP A 112 -7.34 -24.53 -0.93
C ASP A 112 -7.02 -25.20 -2.27
N SER A 113 -8.01 -25.41 -3.15
CA SER A 113 -7.77 -26.02 -4.46
C SER A 113 -7.08 -25.05 -5.40
N GLN A 114 -7.50 -23.78 -5.39
CA GLN A 114 -6.83 -22.73 -6.16
C GLN A 114 -5.41 -22.47 -5.65
N LEU A 115 -5.24 -22.38 -4.33
CA LEU A 115 -3.91 -22.21 -3.72
C LEU A 115 -2.97 -23.35 -4.11
N ARG A 116 -3.40 -24.63 -3.98
CA ARG A 116 -2.59 -25.80 -4.34
C ARG A 116 -2.31 -25.94 -5.84
N SER A 117 -3.11 -25.29 -6.69
CA SER A 117 -2.81 -25.21 -8.13
C SER A 117 -1.67 -24.24 -8.42
N ALA A 118 -1.53 -23.18 -7.61
CA ALA A 118 -0.47 -22.19 -7.74
C ALA A 118 0.82 -22.57 -6.99
N TYR A 119 0.69 -23.29 -5.85
CA TYR A 119 1.80 -23.79 -5.03
C TYR A 119 1.88 -25.31 -5.13
N THR A 120 2.70 -25.78 -6.06
CA THR A 120 2.80 -27.21 -6.38
C THR A 120 3.87 -27.88 -5.54
N PRO A 121 3.59 -29.02 -4.87
CA PRO A 121 4.60 -29.75 -4.10
C PRO A 121 5.85 -30.08 -4.94
N ASN A 122 7.01 -30.05 -4.31
CA ASN A 122 8.24 -30.54 -4.91
C ASN A 122 8.09 -32.01 -5.29
N THR A 123 8.59 -32.39 -6.47
CA THR A 123 8.59 -33.80 -6.92
C THR A 123 9.44 -34.69 -6.02
N ASN A 124 10.49 -34.13 -5.44
CA ASN A 124 11.37 -34.77 -4.48
C ASN A 124 11.13 -34.12 -3.11
N GLY A 125 11.00 -34.93 -2.06
CA GLY A 125 10.68 -34.48 -0.70
C GLY A 125 9.55 -35.29 -0.11
N ASN A 126 9.28 -35.05 1.17
CA ASN A 126 8.15 -35.64 1.87
C ASN A 126 6.84 -34.90 1.53
N ASN A 127 5.75 -35.44 2.05
CA ASN A 127 4.43 -34.87 1.85
C ASN A 127 4.32 -33.47 2.47
N ILE A 128 3.62 -32.58 1.75
CA ILE A 128 3.28 -31.25 2.22
C ILE A 128 1.86 -30.91 1.79
N THR A 129 1.12 -30.28 2.68
CA THR A 129 -0.20 -29.72 2.38
C THR A 129 -0.17 -28.22 2.63
N VAL A 130 -0.58 -27.46 1.63
CA VAL A 130 -0.81 -26.03 1.77
C VAL A 130 -2.30 -25.74 1.78
N SER A 131 -2.72 -24.90 2.72
CA SER A 131 -4.11 -24.47 2.88
C SER A 131 -4.19 -22.97 3.11
N LEU A 132 -5.30 -22.38 2.72
CA LEU A 132 -5.62 -20.97 2.90
C LEU A 132 -6.24 -20.79 4.28
N VAL A 133 -5.69 -19.87 5.07
CA VAL A 133 -6.17 -19.56 6.42
C VAL A 133 -6.35 -18.06 6.58
N ASP A 134 -7.26 -17.66 7.45
CA ASP A 134 -7.37 -16.26 7.88
C ASP A 134 -6.20 -15.89 8.81
N SER A 135 -5.78 -14.63 8.74
CA SER A 135 -4.71 -14.01 9.51
C SER A 135 -5.18 -12.62 9.98
N THR A 136 -4.44 -12.00 10.90
CA THR A 136 -4.78 -10.68 11.46
C THR A 136 -4.97 -9.61 10.38
N ASN A 137 -4.27 -9.72 9.25
CA ASN A 137 -4.26 -8.71 8.18
C ASN A 137 -4.73 -9.26 6.82
N GLY A 138 -5.60 -10.27 6.80
CA GLY A 138 -6.10 -10.87 5.55
C GLY A 138 -5.94 -12.38 5.56
N LYS A 139 -5.51 -12.96 4.46
CA LYS A 139 -5.27 -14.40 4.29
C LYS A 139 -3.78 -14.73 4.36
N ALA A 140 -3.49 -15.97 4.70
CA ALA A 140 -2.15 -16.53 4.68
C ALA A 140 -2.19 -17.98 4.16
N MET A 141 -1.03 -18.48 3.76
CA MET A 141 -0.84 -19.90 3.51
C MET A 141 -0.33 -20.60 4.78
N ARG A 142 -1.01 -21.67 5.19
CA ARG A 142 -0.52 -22.61 6.20
C ARG A 142 0.28 -23.73 5.52
N PHE A 143 1.43 -24.05 6.09
CA PHE A 143 2.26 -25.18 5.69
C PHE A 143 2.09 -26.32 6.70
N GLU A 144 1.50 -27.43 6.26
CA GLU A 144 1.50 -28.68 7.01
C GLU A 144 2.53 -29.60 6.35
N TYR A 145 3.64 -29.82 7.05
CA TYR A 145 4.87 -30.33 6.46
C TYR A 145 5.39 -31.56 7.23
N ASP A 146 6.17 -32.39 6.54
CA ASP A 146 6.90 -33.52 7.11
C ASP A 146 8.37 -33.41 6.70
N VAL A 147 9.28 -33.22 7.65
CA VAL A 147 10.73 -33.15 7.38
C VAL A 147 11.50 -34.34 7.93
N SER A 148 10.81 -35.46 8.17
CA SER A 148 11.45 -36.69 8.64
C SER A 148 12.42 -37.29 7.61
N LEU A 149 13.37 -38.08 8.11
CA LEU A 149 14.28 -38.87 7.28
C LEU A 149 13.50 -40.00 6.56
N PRO A 150 13.93 -40.42 5.36
CA PRO A 150 15.25 -40.16 4.77
C PRO A 150 15.38 -38.87 3.97
N ASN A 151 14.28 -38.25 3.54
CA ASN A 151 14.36 -37.08 2.65
C ASN A 151 14.79 -35.81 3.38
N GLY A 152 14.33 -35.61 4.63
CA GLY A 152 14.76 -34.49 5.47
C GLY A 152 14.22 -33.12 5.07
N TYR A 153 13.30 -33.05 4.10
CA TYR A 153 12.62 -31.80 3.69
C TYR A 153 11.28 -32.07 3.01
N SER A 154 10.43 -31.04 2.98
CA SER A 154 9.24 -30.95 2.15
C SER A 154 9.07 -29.49 1.71
N GLY A 155 8.52 -29.24 0.53
CA GLY A 155 8.37 -27.87 0.02
C GLY A 155 7.45 -27.79 -1.18
N VAL A 156 7.13 -26.56 -1.59
CA VAL A 156 6.29 -26.24 -2.75
C VAL A 156 7.02 -25.26 -3.66
N ASN A 157 6.68 -25.28 -4.95
CA ASN A 157 7.10 -24.32 -5.95
C ASN A 157 5.95 -23.38 -6.27
N HIS A 158 6.25 -22.10 -6.46
CA HIS A 158 5.30 -21.13 -6.98
C HIS A 158 5.92 -20.41 -8.17
N ALA A 159 5.33 -20.61 -9.34
CA ALA A 159 5.79 -19.96 -10.56
C ALA A 159 5.35 -18.50 -10.53
N LEU A 160 6.32 -17.59 -10.44
CA LEU A 160 6.06 -16.17 -10.54
C LEU A 160 5.85 -15.83 -12.03
N SER A 161 4.92 -14.93 -12.33
CA SER A 161 4.91 -14.27 -13.64
C SER A 161 6.29 -13.65 -13.90
N GLN A 162 6.71 -13.54 -15.17
CA GLN A 162 8.03 -13.01 -15.51
C GLN A 162 8.24 -11.63 -14.87
N ARG A 163 8.97 -11.62 -13.75
CA ARG A 163 9.26 -10.43 -12.95
C ARG A 163 10.74 -10.13 -13.08
N ASN A 164 11.07 -8.89 -13.44
CA ASN A 164 12.43 -8.43 -13.37
C ASN A 164 12.76 -8.06 -11.92
N VAL A 165 13.34 -9.01 -11.20
CA VAL A 165 13.68 -8.81 -9.78
C VAL A 165 14.97 -8.03 -9.55
N ALA A 166 15.73 -7.71 -10.61
CA ALA A 166 17.02 -7.02 -10.50
C ALA A 166 16.91 -5.60 -9.95
N GLN A 167 15.73 -4.98 -10.01
CA GLN A 167 15.47 -3.65 -9.46
C GLN A 167 15.18 -3.66 -7.95
N TYR A 168 14.93 -4.83 -7.36
CA TYR A 168 14.61 -4.96 -5.95
C TYR A 168 15.88 -5.17 -5.12
N LYS A 169 15.90 -4.60 -3.91
CA LYS A 169 17.03 -4.70 -2.98
C LYS A 169 17.01 -5.95 -2.10
N GLY A 170 15.87 -6.65 -2.06
CA GLY A 170 15.67 -7.82 -1.21
C GLY A 170 14.21 -8.27 -1.20
N VAL A 171 13.92 -9.26 -0.37
CA VAL A 171 12.58 -9.84 -0.19
C VAL A 171 12.18 -9.67 1.27
N SER A 172 10.94 -9.26 1.50
CA SER A 172 10.32 -9.28 2.83
C SER A 172 9.35 -10.44 2.89
N ILE A 173 9.36 -11.18 4.00
CA ILE A 173 8.44 -12.29 4.27
C ILE A 173 7.93 -12.17 5.71
N THR A 174 6.64 -12.42 5.88
CA THR A 174 6.02 -12.58 7.20
C THR A 174 5.83 -14.07 7.44
N LEU A 175 6.47 -14.61 8.47
CA LEU A 175 6.39 -16.02 8.86
C LEU A 175 5.94 -16.14 10.31
N ALA A 176 4.88 -16.93 10.54
CA ALA A 176 4.50 -17.38 11.87
C ALA A 176 5.10 -18.77 12.11
N GLY A 177 6.12 -18.85 12.98
CA GLY A 177 6.74 -20.12 13.34
C GLY A 177 5.85 -20.97 14.25
N ASP A 178 6.08 -22.28 14.22
CA ASP A 178 5.38 -23.27 15.05
C ASP A 178 6.20 -23.72 16.28
N ASN A 179 7.33 -23.07 16.54
CA ASN A 179 8.30 -23.41 17.60
C ASN A 179 8.92 -24.82 17.50
N SER A 180 8.84 -25.47 16.34
CA SER A 180 9.42 -26.80 16.12
C SER A 180 10.95 -26.82 16.16
N GLY A 181 11.60 -25.68 15.94
CA GLY A 181 13.06 -25.60 15.74
C GLY A 181 13.50 -26.00 14.32
N ASN A 182 12.56 -26.24 13.41
CA ASN A 182 12.86 -26.53 12.02
C ASN A 182 13.32 -25.28 11.25
N THR A 183 14.10 -25.51 10.20
CA THR A 183 14.58 -24.45 9.31
C THR A 183 13.56 -24.19 8.20
N PHE A 184 13.23 -22.91 7.99
CA PHE A 184 12.53 -22.46 6.79
C PHE A 184 13.54 -21.96 5.75
N THR A 185 13.39 -22.42 4.51
CA THR A 185 14.25 -22.03 3.39
C THR A 185 13.40 -21.42 2.28
N LEU A 186 13.81 -20.25 1.79
CA LEU A 186 13.29 -19.63 0.57
C LEU A 186 14.37 -19.67 -0.51
N GLN A 187 14.04 -20.15 -1.70
CA GLN A 187 14.96 -20.25 -2.84
C GLN A 187 14.35 -19.57 -4.06
N PHE A 188 15.18 -18.87 -4.83
CA PHE A 188 14.78 -18.31 -6.11
C PHE A 188 15.38 -19.13 -7.23
N LYS A 189 14.62 -19.30 -8.31
CA LYS A 189 15.06 -20.02 -9.50
C LYS A 189 15.00 -19.10 -10.72
N ASP A 190 16.10 -18.98 -11.45
CA ASP A 190 16.14 -18.21 -12.69
C ASP A 190 15.46 -18.97 -13.85
N LYS A 191 15.36 -18.32 -15.01
CA LYS A 191 14.77 -18.92 -16.23
C LYS A 191 15.57 -20.10 -16.79
N ASN A 192 16.79 -20.34 -16.32
CA ASN A 192 17.69 -21.40 -16.76
C ASN A 192 17.78 -22.53 -15.71
N ASP A 193 16.86 -22.57 -14.74
CA ASP A 193 16.81 -23.53 -13.64
C ASP A 193 17.99 -23.46 -12.64
N ASN A 194 18.68 -22.31 -12.55
CA ASN A 194 19.68 -22.06 -11.51
C ASN A 194 19.02 -21.54 -10.23
N TYR A 195 19.44 -22.06 -9.07
CA TYR A 195 18.99 -21.61 -7.77
C TYR A 195 19.97 -20.59 -7.16
N PHE A 196 19.45 -19.56 -6.50
CA PHE A 196 20.22 -18.55 -5.76
C PHE A 196 19.46 -18.00 -4.55
#